data_AF-Q7ZAH2-F1
#
_entry.id   AF-Q7ZAH2-F1
#
_cell.length_a   1.000
_cell.length_b   1.000
_cell.length_c   1.000
_cell.angle_alpha   90.00
_cell.angle_beta   90.00
_cell.angle_gamma   90.00
#
_symmetry.space_group_name_H-M   'P 1'
#
loop_
_entity.id
_entity.type
_entity.pdbx_description
1 polymer ?
#
loop_
_entity_poly.entity_id
_entity_poly.type
_entity_poly.pdbx_seq_one_letter_code
_entity_poly.pdbx_strand_id
1 'polypeptide(L)'
;MPCVNEEEAIKAAKKEAFGVLSSLRRPDTVAVRIGEDWLVGFVSAKHQGNVTKAEIKWVYVDCKGVALNTIPSDVNDVLGQISDSLHEIIKRELESRVRK
;
A
#
# COMPACT_ATOMS: atom_id res chain seq x y z
N MET A 1 -21.23 -7.94 -13.95
CA MET A 1 -19.77 -8.07 -14.18
C MET A 1 -19.16 -8.56 -12.88
N PRO A 2 -18.20 -9.50 -12.91
CA PRO A 2 -17.46 -9.88 -11.70
C PRO A 2 -16.62 -8.70 -11.20
N CYS A 3 -16.36 -8.63 -9.89
CA CYS A 3 -15.45 -7.64 -9.31
C CYS A 3 -14.03 -7.81 -9.83
N VAL A 4 -13.28 -6.71 -9.86
CA VAL A 4 -11.89 -6.69 -10.32
C VAL A 4 -11.00 -7.62 -9.51
N ASN A 5 -10.05 -8.26 -10.19
CA ASN A 5 -9.04 -9.09 -9.54
C ASN A 5 -7.89 -8.25 -8.96
N GLU A 6 -6.96 -8.90 -8.26
CA GLU A 6 -5.82 -8.23 -7.61
C GLU A 6 -4.95 -7.44 -8.60
N GLU A 7 -4.67 -7.99 -9.78
CA GLU A 7 -3.83 -7.33 -10.80
C GLU A 7 -4.51 -6.07 -11.35
N GLU A 8 -5.82 -6.14 -11.61
CA GLU A 8 -6.63 -5.02 -12.07
C GLU A 8 -6.72 -3.93 -11.01
N ALA A 9 -6.91 -4.31 -9.74
CA ALA A 9 -6.93 -3.38 -8.62
C ALA A 9 -5.58 -2.67 -8.45
N ILE A 10 -4.46 -3.38 -8.51
CA ILE A 10 -3.12 -2.79 -8.44
C ILE A 10 -2.90 -1.81 -9.60
N LYS A 11 -3.35 -2.17 -10.81
CA LYS A 11 -3.22 -1.29 -11.99
C LYS A 11 -4.04 0.00 -11.83
N ALA A 12 -5.27 -0.10 -11.34
CA ALA A 12 -6.11 1.05 -11.05
C ALA A 12 -5.48 1.94 -9.96
N ALA A 13 -5.07 1.33 -8.85
CA ALA A 13 -4.42 2.02 -7.73
C ALA A 13 -3.14 2.72 -8.16
N LYS A 14 -2.32 2.08 -9.01
CA LYS A 14 -1.06 2.65 -9.50
C LYS A 14 -1.28 3.88 -10.36
N LYS A 15 -2.31 3.84 -11.23
CA LYS A 15 -2.69 4.97 -12.08
C LYS A 15 -3.08 6.18 -11.24
N GLU A 16 -3.77 5.95 -10.12
CA GLU A 16 -4.20 7.00 -9.20
C GLU A 16 -3.05 7.50 -8.32
N ALA A 17 -2.28 6.58 -7.73
CA ALA A 17 -1.18 6.91 -6.82
C ALA A 17 -0.02 7.67 -7.49
N PHE A 18 0.29 7.35 -8.75
CA PHE A 18 1.49 7.82 -9.44
C PHE A 18 1.22 8.60 -10.73
N GLY A 19 -0.05 8.83 -11.07
CA GLY A 19 -0.46 9.49 -12.31
C GLY A 19 -0.01 8.75 -13.58
N VAL A 20 -0.16 9.40 -14.74
CA VAL A 20 0.26 8.86 -16.06
C VAL A 20 1.80 8.87 -16.22
N LEU A 21 2.51 9.59 -15.35
CA LEU A 21 3.94 9.87 -15.46
C LEU A 21 4.58 9.90 -14.06
N SER A 22 5.12 8.79 -13.54
CA SER A 22 6.27 8.87 -12.62
C SER A 22 6.96 7.52 -12.38
N SER A 23 8.10 7.36 -13.03
CA SER A 23 9.44 7.04 -12.51
C SER A 23 9.72 6.10 -11.32
N LEU A 24 8.76 5.56 -10.57
CA LEU A 24 9.08 4.43 -9.67
C LEU A 24 9.09 3.13 -10.48
N ARG A 25 10.30 2.67 -10.83
CA ARG A 25 10.58 1.31 -11.30
C ARG A 25 10.13 0.33 -10.21
N ARG A 26 8.85 -0.07 -10.24
CA ARG A 26 8.24 -1.12 -9.39
C ARG A 26 8.35 -0.84 -7.88
N PRO A 27 7.43 -0.03 -7.30
CA PRO A 27 7.26 -0.05 -5.85
C PRO A 27 6.85 -1.46 -5.40
N ASP A 28 7.38 -1.92 -4.28
CA ASP A 28 6.84 -3.10 -3.61
C ASP A 28 5.38 -2.79 -3.26
N THR A 29 4.49 -3.69 -3.69
CA THR A 29 3.05 -3.47 -3.60
C THR A 29 2.45 -4.53 -2.68
N VAL A 30 1.55 -4.11 -1.81
CA VAL A 30 0.76 -4.98 -0.95
C VAL A 30 -0.71 -4.75 -1.30
N ALA A 31 -1.45 -5.80 -1.63
CA ALA A 31 -2.88 -5.72 -1.88
C ALA A 31 -3.62 -6.54 -0.82
N VAL A 32 -4.62 -5.92 -0.20
CA VAL A 32 -5.48 -6.55 0.82
C VAL A 32 -6.92 -6.47 0.34
N ARG A 33 -7.60 -7.61 0.34
CA ARG A 33 -9.01 -7.67 -0.05
C ARG A 33 -9.90 -7.31 1.14
N ILE A 34 -10.86 -6.41 0.93
CA ILE A 34 -11.83 -5.96 1.93
C ILE A 34 -13.22 -6.21 1.35
N GLY A 35 -13.80 -7.37 1.68
CA GLY A 35 -15.04 -7.82 1.04
C GLY A 35 -14.87 -8.03 -0.47
N GLU A 36 -15.50 -7.17 -1.26
CA GLU A 36 -15.40 -7.15 -2.72
C GLU A 36 -14.44 -6.09 -3.27
N ASP A 37 -13.89 -5.25 -2.40
CA ASP A 37 -13.00 -4.15 -2.73
C ASP A 37 -11.54 -4.49 -2.37
N TRP A 38 -10.64 -3.60 -2.74
CA TRP A 38 -9.21 -3.75 -2.55
C TRP A 38 -8.60 -2.53 -1.89
N LEU A 39 -7.64 -2.78 -1.01
CA LEU A 39 -6.78 -1.77 -0.44
C LEU A 39 -5.35 -2.06 -0.87
N VAL A 40 -4.78 -1.16 -1.65
CA VAL A 40 -3.47 -1.32 -2.27
C VAL A 40 -2.48 -0.34 -1.65
N GLY A 41 -1.44 -0.88 -1.02
CA GLY A 41 -0.34 -0.13 -0.42
C GLY A 41 0.89 -0.16 -1.31
N PHE A 42 1.46 1.00 -1.59
CA PHE A 42 2.74 1.14 -2.28
C PHE A 42 3.82 1.55 -1.29
N VAL A 43 4.79 0.67 -1.10
CA VAL A 43 5.91 0.88 -0.18
C VAL A 43 7.01 1.64 -0.91
N SER A 44 7.46 2.73 -0.31
CA SER A 44 8.62 3.49 -0.77
C SER A 44 9.58 3.73 0.40
N ALA A 45 10.87 3.49 0.18
CA ALA A 45 11.89 3.88 1.13
C ALA A 45 12.43 5.25 0.72
N LYS A 46 12.31 6.23 1.62
CA LYS A 46 12.97 7.53 1.49
C LYS A 46 14.21 7.55 2.38
N HIS A 47 15.37 7.74 1.77
CA HIS A 47 16.62 7.96 2.49
C HIS A 47 16.81 9.46 2.71
N GLN A 48 16.89 9.89 3.96
CA GLN A 48 17.20 11.26 4.35
C GLN A 48 18.42 11.23 5.27
N GLY A 49 19.61 11.43 4.70
CA GLY A 49 20.88 11.28 5.42
C GLY A 49 21.11 9.83 5.84
N ASN A 50 21.40 9.61 7.13
CA ASN A 50 21.56 8.27 7.73
C ASN A 50 20.24 7.61 8.17
N VAL A 51 19.09 8.26 7.93
CA VAL A 51 17.78 7.73 8.32
C VAL A 51 17.05 7.23 7.08
N THR A 52 16.71 5.94 7.09
CA THR A 52 15.78 5.35 6.13
C THR A 52 14.38 5.38 6.74
N LYS A 53 13.46 6.10 6.11
CA LYS A 53 12.03 6.05 6.45
C LYS A 53 11.29 5.25 5.39
N ALA A 54 10.58 4.21 5.83
CA ALA A 54 9.60 3.55 4.99
C ALA A 54 8.30 4.35 5.03
N GLU A 55 7.75 4.66 3.86
CA GLU A 55 6.46 5.31 3.69
C GLU A 55 5.57 4.39 2.84
N ILE A 56 4.35 4.15 3.32
CA ILE A 56 3.36 3.35 2.59
C ILE A 56 2.24 4.29 2.15
N LYS A 57 2.02 4.36 0.83
CA LYS A 57 0.89 5.10 0.26
C LYS A 57 -0.24 4.12 -0.03
N TRP A 58 -1.36 4.29 0.68
CA TRP A 58 -2.55 3.46 0.51
C TRP A 58 -3.52 4.07 -0.51
N VAL A 59 -4.13 3.21 -1.33
CA VAL A 59 -5.19 3.55 -2.28
C VAL A 59 -6.28 2.51 -2.17
N TYR A 60 -7.52 2.97 -2.03
CA TYR A 60 -8.69 2.10 -2.04
C TYR A 60 -9.19 1.93 -3.47
N VAL A 61 -9.60 0.73 -3.85
CA VAL A 61 -10.12 0.40 -5.17
C VAL A 61 -11.41 -0.39 -5.00
N ASP A 62 -12.51 0.12 -5.55
CA ASP A 62 -13.80 -0.56 -5.47
C ASP A 62 -13.85 -1.82 -6.36
N CYS A 63 -14.88 -2.63 -6.16
CA CYS A 63 -15.19 -3.81 -6.99
C CYS A 63 -15.21 -3.52 -8.51
N LYS A 64 -15.43 -2.27 -8.93
CA LYS A 64 -15.46 -1.87 -10.35
C LYS A 64 -14.08 -1.44 -10.88
N GLY A 65 -13.05 -1.39 -10.05
CA GLY A 65 -11.71 -0.95 -10.42
C GLY A 65 -11.54 0.57 -10.39
N VAL A 66 -12.41 1.29 -9.67
CA VAL A 66 -12.28 2.73 -9.46
C VAL A 66 -11.41 2.96 -8.24
N ALA A 67 -10.24 3.58 -8.47
CA ALA A 67 -9.35 3.99 -7.40
C ALA A 67 -9.85 5.29 -6.75
N LEU A 68 -9.93 5.30 -5.43
CA LEU A 68 -10.34 6.44 -4.62
C LEU A 68 -9.15 6.92 -3.78
N ASN A 69 -8.88 8.22 -3.84
CA ASN A 69 -7.88 8.87 -2.99
C ASN A 69 -8.32 8.97 -1.52
N THR A 70 -9.61 8.81 -1.25
CA THR A 70 -10.17 8.80 0.10
C THR A 70 -10.48 7.37 0.49
N ILE A 71 -9.79 6.88 1.51
CA ILE A 71 -10.07 5.59 2.10
C ILE A 71 -11.34 5.73 2.95
N PRO A 72 -12.33 4.84 2.81
CA PRO A 72 -13.51 4.81 3.67
C PRO A 72 -13.11 4.79 5.16
N SER A 73 -13.85 5.51 6.00
CA SER A 73 -13.49 5.73 7.42
C SER A 73 -13.32 4.43 8.20
N ASP A 74 -14.18 3.45 7.93
CA ASP A 74 -14.17 2.10 8.47
C ASP A 74 -12.89 1.33 8.11
N VAL A 75 -12.40 1.49 6.88
CA VAL A 75 -11.11 0.91 6.44
C VAL A 75 -9.94 1.68 7.05
N ASN A 76 -10.06 2.99 7.20
CA ASN A 76 -9.03 3.85 7.77
C ASN A 76 -8.77 3.54 9.26
N ASP A 77 -9.81 3.25 10.03
CA ASP A 77 -9.69 2.86 11.44
C ASP A 77 -8.93 1.53 11.59
N VAL A 78 -9.21 0.56 10.72
CA VAL A 78 -8.49 -0.73 10.67
C VAL A 78 -7.03 -0.53 10.24
N LEU A 79 -6.79 0.33 9.24
CA LEU A 79 -5.44 0.69 8.82
C LEU A 79 -4.63 1.37 9.93
N GLY A 80 -5.25 2.25 10.72
CA GLY A 80 -4.59 2.87 11.87
C GLY A 80 -4.09 1.83 12.87
N GLN A 81 -4.95 0.86 13.23
CA GLN A 81 -4.58 -0.24 14.13
C GLN A 81 -3.45 -1.11 13.57
N ILE A 82 -3.45 -1.35 12.24
CA ILE A 82 -2.42 -2.15 11.57
C ILE A 82 -1.11 -1.36 11.41
N SER A 83 -1.15 -0.06 11.13
CA SER A 83 0.04 0.78 10.93
C SER A 83 0.92 0.87 12.18
N ASP A 84 0.31 0.93 13.36
CA ASP A 84 1.04 0.93 14.63
C ASP A 84 1.77 -0.42 14.84
N SER A 85 1.17 -1.51 14.38
CA SER A 85 1.76 -2.86 14.42
C SER A 85 2.80 -3.09 13.32
N LEU A 86 2.61 -2.50 12.12
CA LEU A 86 3.49 -2.67 10.96
C LEU A 86 4.90 -2.14 11.21
N HIS A 87 5.04 -1.02 11.93
CA HIS A 87 6.36 -0.49 12.28
C HIS A 87 7.17 -1.48 13.11
N GLU A 88 6.55 -2.12 14.11
CA GLU A 88 7.20 -3.12 14.95
C GLU A 88 7.51 -4.41 14.18
N ILE A 89 6.62 -4.84 13.27
CA ILE A 89 6.84 -6.00 12.40
C ILE A 89 8.03 -5.76 11.45
N ILE A 90 8.06 -4.60 10.77
CA ILE A 90 9.14 -4.22 9.85
C ILE A 90 10.47 -4.09 10.59
N LYS A 91 10.47 -3.44 11.77
CA LYS A 91 11.66 -3.30 12.60
C LYS A 91 12.21 -4.67 13.03
N ARG A 92 11.34 -5.57 13.51
CA ARG A 92 11.74 -6.92 13.91
C ARG A 92 12.32 -7.73 12.75
N GLU A 93 11.72 -7.64 11.56
CA GLU A 93 12.21 -8.35 10.36
C GLU A 93 13.54 -7.78 9.84
N LEU A 94 13.76 -6.46 9.95
CA LEU A 94 15.04 -5.85 9.63
C LEU A 94 16.13 -6.26 10.64
N GLU A 95 15.83 -6.22 11.93
CA GLU A 95 16.76 -6.65 12.98
C GLU A 95 17.12 -8.14 12.87
N SER A 96 16.18 -9.00 12.46
CA SER A 96 16.43 -10.43 12.27
C SER A 96 17.36 -10.71 11.07
N ARG A 97 17.30 -9.86 10.03
CA ARG A 97 18.14 -9.98 8.82
C ARG A 97 19.52 -9.35 8.97
N VAL A 98 19.66 -8.27 9.73
CA VAL A 98 20.96 -7.61 9.99
C VAL A 98 21.84 -8.43 10.93
N ARG A 99 21.25 -9.31 11.75
CA ARG A 99 22.00 -10.23 12.63
C ARG A 99 22.50 -11.51 11.94
N LYS A 100 22.22 -11.71 10.65
CA LYS A 100 22.78 -12.80 9.82
C LYS A 100 23.91 -12.27 8.95
#